data_AF-A0A3S2XGG3-F1
#
_entry.id   AF-A0A3S2XGG3-F1
#
_cell.length_a   1.000
_cell.length_b   1.000
_cell.length_c   1.000
_cell.angle_alpha   90.00
_cell.angle_beta   90.00
_cell.angle_gamma   90.00
#
_symmetry.space_group_name_H-M   'P 1'
#
loop_
_entity.id
_entity.type
_entity.pdbx_description
1 polymer ?
#
loop_
_entity_poly.entity_id
_entity_poly.type
_entity_poly.pdbx_seq_one_letter_code
_entity_poly.pdbx_strand_id
1 'polypeptide(L)'
;MRVLVFAAALLLPPLHAHAAGAITVRTENYPRPPYSGATYYIYGRDGQTICTKLEVCNKFEQCDTRYEQGAYKDPEDVETGQPYGTTPAVTIAPASLAKHVCLTRFGLAGGR
;
A
#
# COMPACT_ATOMS: atom_id res chain seq x y z
N MET A 1 53.43 38.76 -9.06
CA MET A 1 53.13 37.34 -9.34
C MET A 1 52.67 36.64 -8.08
N ARG A 2 51.37 36.40 -7.92
CA ARG A 2 50.80 35.48 -6.92
C ARG A 2 49.59 34.82 -7.57
N VAL A 3 49.78 33.58 -8.01
CA VAL A 3 48.72 32.72 -8.54
C VAL A 3 48.02 32.10 -7.33
N LEU A 4 46.78 32.50 -7.07
CA LEU A 4 45.91 31.85 -6.10
C LEU A 4 45.17 30.72 -6.82
N VAL A 5 45.58 29.48 -6.54
CA VAL A 5 44.87 28.28 -6.98
C VAL A 5 43.68 28.07 -6.05
N PHE A 6 42.47 28.33 -6.54
CA PHE A 6 41.23 27.93 -5.87
C PHE A 6 40.95 26.46 -6.20
N ALA A 7 41.18 25.57 -5.25
CA ALA A 7 40.74 24.18 -5.33
C ALA A 7 39.23 24.13 -5.13
N ALA A 8 38.48 23.89 -6.21
CA ALA A 8 37.05 23.63 -6.16
C ALA A 8 36.81 22.23 -5.58
N ALA A 9 36.49 22.15 -4.28
CA ALA A 9 35.99 20.95 -3.65
C ALA A 9 34.57 20.68 -4.15
N LEU A 10 34.42 19.73 -5.07
CA LEU A 10 33.13 19.17 -5.49
C LEU A 10 32.52 18.41 -4.31
N LEU A 11 31.69 19.09 -3.52
CA LEU A 11 30.79 18.47 -2.55
C LEU A 11 29.70 17.72 -3.32
N LEU A 12 29.93 16.43 -3.63
CA LEU A 12 28.83 15.55 -4.03
C LEU A 12 27.88 15.42 -2.83
N PRO A 13 26.58 15.73 -2.96
CA PRO A 13 25.62 15.41 -1.92
C PRO A 13 25.56 13.89 -1.74
N PRO A 14 25.37 13.39 -0.51
CA PRO A 14 25.14 11.97 -0.31
C PRO A 14 23.86 11.58 -1.05
N LEU A 15 24.01 10.67 -2.00
CA LEU A 15 22.91 9.88 -2.55
C LEU A 15 22.21 9.24 -1.35
N HIS A 16 21.07 9.81 -0.97
CA HIS A 16 20.17 9.18 -0.02
C HIS A 16 19.65 7.93 -0.72
N ALA A 17 20.28 6.79 -0.47
CA ALA A 17 19.67 5.50 -0.68
C ALA A 17 18.36 5.53 0.12
N HIS A 18 17.23 5.69 -0.57
CA HIS A 18 15.91 5.54 0.03
C HIS A 18 15.86 4.09 0.50
N ALA A 19 16.10 3.86 1.79
CA ALA A 19 15.76 2.59 2.40
C ALA A 19 14.27 2.38 2.10
N ALA A 20 13.93 1.33 1.34
CA ALA A 20 12.56 1.10 0.91
C ALA A 20 11.64 1.11 2.14
N GLY A 21 10.62 1.97 2.12
CA GLY A 21 9.73 2.16 3.26
C GLY A 21 9.08 0.87 3.74
N ALA A 22 8.81 0.81 5.05
CA ALA A 22 8.06 -0.29 5.65
C ALA A 22 6.68 -0.41 4.98
N ILE A 23 6.28 -1.63 4.63
CA ILE A 23 4.94 -1.88 4.11
C ILE A 23 3.97 -1.99 5.28
N THR A 24 2.88 -1.24 5.22
CA THR A 24 1.78 -1.33 6.18
C THR A 24 0.55 -1.92 5.54
N VAL A 25 -0.35 -2.49 6.34
CA VAL A 25 -1.72 -2.82 5.92
C VAL A 25 -2.73 -2.20 6.87
N ARG A 26 -3.83 -1.71 6.31
CA ARG A 26 -5.04 -1.31 7.04
C ARG A 26 -6.25 -1.83 6.30
N THR A 27 -7.40 -1.81 6.96
CA THR A 27 -8.68 -2.20 6.37
C THR A 27 -9.66 -1.04 6.32
N GLU A 28 -10.54 -1.10 5.32
CA GLU A 28 -11.76 -0.29 5.24
C GLU A 28 -12.94 -1.19 4.91
N ASN A 29 -14.07 -0.97 5.56
CA ASN A 29 -15.28 -1.77 5.39
C ASN A 29 -16.42 -0.93 4.84
N TYR A 30 -17.13 -1.47 3.86
CA TYR A 30 -18.25 -0.84 3.16
C TYR A 30 -19.48 -1.77 3.17
N PRO A 31 -20.68 -1.24 3.42
CA PRO A 31 -21.89 -2.04 3.31
C PRO A 31 -22.25 -2.22 1.83
N ARG A 32 -22.65 -3.42 1.42
CA ARG A 32 -23.14 -3.72 0.07
C ARG A 32 -24.54 -4.33 0.19
N PRO A 33 -25.62 -3.54 0.13
CA PRO A 33 -26.97 -4.07 0.25
C PRO A 33 -27.30 -5.08 -0.87
N PRO A 34 -28.21 -6.05 -0.63
CA PRO A 34 -28.97 -6.24 0.60
C PRO A 34 -28.26 -7.07 1.68
N TYR A 35 -27.24 -7.87 1.36
CA TYR A 35 -26.61 -8.77 2.34
C TYR A 35 -25.14 -9.10 2.03
N SER A 36 -24.39 -8.13 1.53
CA SER A 36 -22.95 -8.25 1.36
C SER A 36 -22.19 -7.13 2.05
N GLY A 37 -20.89 -7.32 2.21
CA GLY A 37 -19.96 -6.32 2.69
C GLY A 37 -18.68 -6.38 1.89
N ALA A 38 -18.11 -5.22 1.59
CA ALA A 38 -16.82 -5.09 0.96
C ALA A 38 -15.77 -4.75 2.02
N THR A 39 -14.69 -5.55 2.06
CA THR A 39 -13.51 -5.30 2.88
C THR A 39 -12.34 -5.02 1.96
N TYR A 40 -11.78 -3.83 2.09
CA TYR A 40 -10.55 -3.43 1.44
C TYR A 40 -9.39 -3.68 2.39
N TYR A 41 -8.37 -4.38 1.93
CA TYR A 41 -7.07 -4.45 2.58
C TYR A 41 -6.10 -3.58 1.77
N ILE A 42 -5.72 -2.45 2.35
CA ILE A 42 -4.96 -1.39 1.70
C ILE A 42 -3.52 -1.49 2.15
N TYR A 43 -2.65 -1.83 1.21
CA TYR A 43 -1.22 -1.96 1.44
C TYR A 43 -0.53 -0.64 1.10
N GLY A 44 0.12 -0.04 2.10
CA GLY A 44 0.80 1.24 1.99
C GLY A 44 2.31 1.09 2.06
N ARG A 45 3.04 1.98 1.38
CA ARG A 45 4.47 2.22 1.55
C ARG A 45 4.73 3.70 1.26
N ASP A 46 5.51 4.36 2.11
CA ASP A 46 5.88 5.78 1.92
C ASP A 46 4.67 6.72 1.67
N GLY A 47 3.57 6.46 2.39
CA GLY A 47 2.32 7.24 2.28
C GLY A 47 1.48 6.94 1.03
N GLN A 48 1.90 6.02 0.18
CA GLN A 48 1.20 5.64 -1.05
C GLN A 48 0.58 4.24 -0.93
N THR A 49 -0.62 4.04 -1.47
CA THR A 49 -1.18 2.70 -1.65
C THR A 49 -0.47 2.00 -2.80
N ILE A 50 0.24 0.92 -2.49
CA ILE A 50 0.99 0.11 -3.47
C ILE A 50 0.19 -1.10 -3.95
N CYS A 51 -0.79 -1.57 -3.17
CA CYS A 51 -1.65 -2.69 -3.53
C CYS A 51 -2.97 -2.61 -2.78
N THR A 52 -4.05 -3.07 -3.41
CA THR A 52 -5.36 -3.19 -2.80
C THR A 52 -5.92 -4.59 -3.02
N LYS A 53 -6.30 -5.27 -1.93
CA LYS A 53 -7.14 -6.47 -2.01
C LYS A 53 -8.57 -6.05 -1.66
N LEU A 54 -9.53 -6.33 -2.54
CA LEU A 54 -10.95 -6.23 -2.26
C LEU A 54 -11.50 -7.64 -2.00
N GLU A 55 -12.24 -7.80 -0.93
CA GLU A 55 -12.98 -9.00 -0.56
C GLU A 55 -14.44 -8.64 -0.37
N VAL A 56 -15.33 -9.18 -1.20
CA VAL A 56 -16.78 -8.96 -1.09
C VAL A 56 -17.43 -10.25 -0.65
N CYS A 57 -17.94 -10.28 0.57
CA CYS A 57 -18.59 -11.45 1.16
C CYS A 57 -20.10 -11.27 1.21
N ASN A 58 -20.87 -12.31 0.87
CA ASN A 58 -22.31 -12.35 1.08
C ASN A 58 -22.68 -12.91 2.47
N LYS A 59 -23.98 -12.94 2.82
CA LYS A 59 -24.47 -13.50 4.10
C LYS A 59 -24.20 -14.98 4.35
N PHE A 60 -23.74 -15.70 3.34
CA PHE A 60 -23.34 -17.11 3.45
C PHE A 60 -21.82 -17.26 3.55
N GLU A 61 -21.10 -16.17 3.82
CA GLU A 61 -19.64 -16.13 3.94
C GLU A 61 -18.91 -16.56 2.66
N GLN A 62 -19.61 -16.52 1.51
CA GLN A 62 -18.99 -16.72 0.21
C GLN A 62 -18.38 -15.39 -0.22
N CYS A 63 -17.07 -15.38 -0.40
CA CYS A 63 -16.30 -14.17 -0.67
C CYS A 63 -15.64 -14.22 -2.05
N ASP A 64 -15.90 -13.20 -2.85
CA ASP A 64 -15.13 -12.93 -4.07
C ASP A 64 -13.94 -12.03 -3.73
N THR A 65 -12.77 -12.38 -4.24
CA THR A 65 -11.54 -11.61 -3.99
C THR A 65 -10.95 -11.06 -5.28
N ARG A 66 -10.62 -9.77 -5.27
CA ARG A 66 -9.91 -9.07 -6.34
C ARG A 66 -8.63 -8.44 -5.80
N TYR A 67 -7.59 -8.43 -6.63
CA TYR A 67 -6.30 -7.81 -6.32
C TYR A 67 -5.95 -6.80 -7.38
N GLU A 68 -5.61 -5.59 -6.96
CA GLU A 68 -5.24 -4.48 -7.84
C GLU A 68 -3.92 -3.88 -7.39
N GLN A 69 -3.07 -3.56 -8.36
CA GLN A 69 -1.84 -2.83 -8.08
C GLN A 69 -2.18 -1.35 -7.88
N GLY A 70 -1.68 -0.78 -6.79
CA GLY A 70 -1.98 0.61 -6.42
C GLY A 70 -3.32 0.76 -5.67
N ALA A 71 -3.81 2.00 -5.64
CA ALA A 71 -5.11 2.34 -5.06
C ALA A 71 -6.26 1.87 -5.96
N TYR A 72 -7.22 1.17 -5.37
CA TYR A 72 -8.44 0.77 -6.05
C TYR A 72 -9.64 0.93 -5.13
N LYS A 73 -10.77 1.36 -5.71
CA LYS A 73 -12.08 1.32 -5.08
C LYS A 73 -13.14 1.02 -6.13
N ASP A 74 -14.05 0.11 -5.81
CA ASP A 74 -15.17 -0.26 -6.66
C ASP A 74 -16.14 0.93 -6.79
N PRO A 75 -16.70 1.22 -7.98
CA PRO A 75 -17.58 2.38 -8.17
C PRO A 75 -18.75 2.46 -7.17
N GLU A 76 -19.36 1.33 -6.82
CA GLU A 76 -20.45 1.26 -5.82
C GLU A 76 -20.01 1.76 -4.43
N ASP A 77 -18.76 1.47 -4.03
CA ASP A 77 -18.22 1.93 -2.76
C ASP A 77 -17.74 3.40 -2.83
N VAL A 78 -17.40 3.89 -4.03
CA VAL A 78 -17.16 5.33 -4.25
C VAL A 78 -18.45 6.12 -4.07
N GLU A 79 -19.56 5.63 -4.63
CA GLU A 79 -20.89 6.25 -4.50
C GLU A 79 -21.40 6.22 -3.05
N THR A 80 -21.14 5.13 -2.33
CA THR A 80 -21.47 4.97 -0.91
C THR A 80 -20.72 5.99 -0.02
N GLY A 81 -19.51 6.39 -0.43
CA GLY A 81 -18.73 7.45 0.22
C GLY A 81 -17.74 6.94 1.26
N GLN A 82 -17.99 7.22 2.54
CA GLN A 82 -17.05 6.89 3.63
C GLN A 82 -17.24 5.44 4.11
N PRO A 83 -16.16 4.75 4.49
CA PRO A 83 -16.27 3.42 5.08
C PRO A 83 -16.95 3.49 6.44
N TYR A 84 -17.71 2.45 6.81
CA TYR A 84 -18.33 2.37 8.14
C TYR A 84 -17.35 1.89 9.23
N GLY A 85 -16.21 1.32 8.82
CA GLY A 85 -15.17 0.84 9.72
C GLY A 85 -13.80 0.92 9.07
N THR A 86 -12.79 1.28 9.86
CA THR A 86 -11.39 1.26 9.44
C THR A 86 -10.50 0.76 10.56
N THR A 87 -9.35 0.18 10.21
CA THR A 87 -8.29 -0.16 11.17
C THR A 87 -7.09 0.77 11.02
N PRO A 88 -6.29 0.97 12.08
CA PRO A 88 -5.01 1.68 11.94
C PRO A 88 -4.06 0.92 11.02
N ALA A 89 -3.17 1.64 10.35
CA ALA A 89 -2.12 1.03 9.55
C ALA A 89 -1.12 0.29 10.45
N VAL A 90 -0.96 -1.00 10.21
CA VAL A 90 -0.03 -1.86 10.94
C VAL A 90 1.12 -2.24 10.03
N THR A 91 2.36 -2.11 10.51
CA THR A 91 3.55 -2.54 9.76
C THR A 91 3.55 -4.06 9.61
N ILE A 92 3.74 -4.53 8.37
CA ILE A 92 3.91 -5.95 8.09
C ILE A 92 5.38 -6.31 8.33
N ALA A 93 5.61 -7.27 9.21
CA ALA A 93 6.95 -7.79 9.46
C ALA A 93 7.56 -8.33 8.15
N PRO A 94 8.86 -8.11 7.87
CA PRO A 94 9.49 -8.55 6.62
C PRO A 94 9.28 -10.03 6.31
N ALA A 95 9.38 -10.91 7.32
CA ALA A 95 9.17 -12.36 7.19
C ALA A 95 7.71 -12.74 6.80
N SER A 96 6.77 -11.82 6.95
CA SER A 96 5.36 -12.02 6.60
C SER A 96 5.00 -11.49 5.21
N LEU A 97 5.84 -10.65 4.58
CA LEU A 97 5.50 -10.00 3.29
C LEU A 97 5.16 -11.02 2.19
N ALA A 98 5.89 -12.13 2.14
CA ALA A 98 5.65 -13.20 1.18
C ALA A 98 4.31 -13.94 1.37
N LYS A 99 3.66 -13.79 2.53
CA LYS A 99 2.36 -14.40 2.82
C LYS A 99 1.19 -13.56 2.29
N HIS A 100 1.44 -12.31 1.91
CA HIS A 100 0.39 -11.43 1.38
C HIS A 100 0.31 -11.57 -0.14
N VAL A 101 -0.76 -12.21 -0.62
CA VAL A 101 -1.00 -12.47 -2.05
C VAL A 101 -0.99 -11.20 -2.88
N CYS A 102 -1.55 -10.10 -2.36
CA CYS A 102 -1.50 -8.80 -3.06
C CYS A 102 -0.06 -8.40 -3.39
N LEU A 103 0.85 -8.49 -2.41
CA LEU A 103 2.23 -8.09 -2.57
C LEU A 103 3.02 -9.04 -3.48
N THR A 104 2.83 -10.35 -3.35
CA THR A 104 3.57 -11.32 -4.15
C THR A 104 3.10 -11.37 -5.59
N ARG A 105 1.79 -11.23 -5.85
CA ARG A 105 1.20 -11.19 -7.19
C ARG A 105 1.82 -10.11 -8.07
N PHE A 106 2.15 -8.95 -7.49
CA PHE A 106 2.72 -7.81 -8.22
C PHE A 106 4.22 -7.60 -7.95
N GLY A 107 4.90 -8.55 -7.28
CA GLY A 107 6.35 -8.44 -7.01
C GLY A 107 6.75 -7.29 -6.08
N LEU A 108 5.84 -6.87 -5.19
CA LEU A 108 6.01 -5.73 -4.27
C LEU A 108 6.55 -6.13 -2.89
N ALA A 109 6.67 -7.44 -2.61
CA ALA A 109 7.12 -7.97 -1.33
C ALA A 109 8.61 -7.68 -1.01
N GLY A 110 9.40 -7.21 -1.98
CA GLY A 110 10.80 -6.81 -1.80
C GLY A 110 10.98 -5.29 -1.77
N GLY A 111 11.97 -4.81 -1.01
CA GLY A 111 12.54 -3.48 -1.20
C GLY A 111 13.62 -3.58 -2.26
N ARG A 112 13.39 -3.01 -3.45
CA ARG A 112 14.43 -2.85 -4.47
C ARG A 112 15.08 -1.49 -4.31
#